data_AF-A0A354AY59-F1
#
_entry.id   AF-A0A354AY59-F1
#
_cell.length_a   1.000
_cell.length_b   1.000
_cell.length_c   1.000
_cell.angle_alpha   90.00
_cell.angle_beta   90.00
_cell.angle_gamma   90.00
#
_symmetry.space_group_name_H-M   'P 1'
#
loop_
_entity.id
_entity.type
_entity.pdbx_description
1 polymer ?
#
loop_
_entity_poly.entity_id
_entity_poly.type
_entity_poly.pdbx_seq_one_letter_code
_entity_poly.pdbx_strand_id
1 'polypeptide(L)'
;PLDPQGIASADDEIFRLTTREGRLTVEVGQVENAEVKLPSDIVFDQSPDVLLNALLPLYLENQLLRSLQEAAASELASRMTAMNNASDNAKALAKTLTLDYNKARQAAITQEILEVVGGSAALA
;
A
#
# COMPACT_ATOMS: atom_id res chain seq x y z
N PRO A 1 3.70 -38.88 14.91
CA PRO A 1 3.75 -38.97 13.44
C PRO A 1 2.94 -37.82 12.85
N LEU A 2 3.63 -36.87 12.22
CA LEU A 2 3.02 -35.65 11.69
C LEU A 2 1.97 -36.04 10.65
N ASP A 3 0.71 -35.73 10.95
CA ASP A 3 -0.43 -35.96 10.07
C ASP A 3 -0.29 -35.06 8.82
N PRO A 4 -0.28 -35.62 7.60
CA PRO A 4 -0.21 -34.83 6.36
C PRO A 4 -1.32 -33.78 6.23
N GLN A 5 -2.43 -33.95 6.96
CA GLN A 5 -3.62 -33.09 6.89
C GLN A 5 -3.50 -31.80 7.70
N GLY A 6 -2.46 -31.63 8.53
CA GLY A 6 -2.32 -30.48 9.44
C GLY A 6 -1.45 -29.32 8.94
N ILE A 7 -0.82 -29.45 7.76
CA ILE A 7 0.15 -28.47 7.23
C ILE A 7 -0.47 -27.58 6.13
N ALA A 8 -1.66 -27.94 5.64
CA ALA A 8 -2.43 -27.08 4.77
C ALA A 8 -3.15 -26.02 5.62
N SER A 9 -2.77 -24.75 5.46
CA SER A 9 -3.67 -23.66 5.80
C SER A 9 -4.92 -23.84 4.94
N ALA A 10 -6.08 -24.02 5.57
CA ALA A 10 -7.34 -24.22 4.86
C ALA A 10 -7.72 -23.03 3.98
N ASP A 11 -7.10 -21.86 4.18
CA ASP A 11 -7.32 -20.67 3.39
C ASP A 11 -5.97 -20.05 3.02
N ASP A 12 -5.51 -20.28 1.80
CA ASP A 12 -4.44 -19.47 1.22
C ASP A 12 -5.11 -18.20 0.65
N GLU A 13 -4.88 -17.10 1.33
CA GLU A 13 -5.48 -15.81 1.01
C GLU A 13 -4.59 -15.07 0.01
N ILE A 14 -5.13 -14.74 -1.17
CA ILE A 14 -4.41 -13.92 -2.15
C ILE A 14 -4.96 -12.50 -2.12
N PHE A 15 -4.06 -11.55 -1.86
CA PHE A 15 -4.35 -10.13 -1.96
C PHE A 15 -4.41 -9.69 -3.42
N ARG A 16 -5.53 -9.08 -3.83
CA ARG A 16 -5.69 -8.45 -5.14
C ARG A 16 -5.94 -6.97 -4.98
N LEU A 17 -5.13 -6.16 -5.66
CA LEU A 17 -5.39 -4.74 -5.80
C LEU A 17 -6.47 -4.53 -6.86
N THR A 18 -7.61 -4.00 -6.44
CA THR A 18 -8.73 -3.66 -7.34
C THR A 18 -9.09 -2.19 -7.19
N THR A 19 -9.93 -1.69 -8.08
CA THR A 19 -10.45 -0.32 -8.00
C THR A 19 -11.95 -0.37 -7.72
N ARG A 20 -12.37 0.32 -6.67
CA ARG A 20 -13.79 0.47 -6.30
C ARG A 20 -14.09 1.95 -6.14
N GLU A 21 -15.14 2.42 -6.81
CA GLU A 21 -15.58 3.83 -6.75
C GLU A 21 -14.45 4.84 -7.05
N GLY A 22 -13.53 4.49 -7.96
CA GLY A 22 -12.41 5.36 -8.33
C GLY A 22 -11.27 5.42 -7.31
N ARG A 23 -11.28 4.59 -6.25
CA ARG A 23 -10.19 4.45 -5.29
C ARG A 23 -9.56 3.06 -5.40
N LEU A 24 -8.25 2.99 -5.18
CA LEU A 24 -7.53 1.72 -5.01
C LEU A 24 -7.95 1.07 -3.69
N THR A 25 -8.30 -0.21 -3.76
CA THR A 25 -8.68 -1.04 -2.61
C THR A 25 -7.99 -2.40 -2.69
N VAL A 26 -7.87 -3.06 -1.53
CA VAL A 26 -7.36 -4.44 -1.44
C VAL A 26 -8.55 -5.37 -1.21
N GLU A 27 -8.66 -6.42 -1.99
CA GLU A 27 -9.61 -7.51 -1.78
C GLU A 27 -8.85 -8.79 -1.45
N VAL A 28 -9.32 -9.49 -0.42
CA VAL A 28 -8.78 -10.80 -0.03
C VAL A 28 -9.66 -11.84 -0.70
N GLY A 29 -9.08 -12.60 -1.62
CA GLY A 29 -9.73 -13.75 -2.24
C GLY A 29 -9.23 -15.04 -1.61
N GLN A 30 -10.16 -15.91 -1.19
CA GLN A 30 -9.83 -17.30 -0.90
C GLN A 30 -9.65 -18.04 -2.22
N VAL A 31 -8.51 -18.72 -2.38
CA VAL A 31 -8.31 -19.64 -3.49
C VAL A 31 -8.64 -21.04 -3.00
N GLU A 32 -9.71 -21.62 -3.56
CA GLU A 32 -9.99 -23.04 -3.33
C GLU A 32 -8.84 -23.88 -3.92
N ASN A 33 -8.01 -24.42 -3.04
CA ASN A 33 -7.07 -25.47 -3.43
C ASN A 33 -7.87 -26.77 -3.52
N ALA A 34 -8.24 -27.16 -4.74
CA ALA A 34 -8.85 -28.46 -4.96
C ALA A 34 -7.85 -29.55 -4.55
N GLU A 35 -8.14 -30.26 -3.46
CA GLU A 35 -7.39 -31.45 -3.07
C GLU A 35 -7.55 -32.51 -4.16
N VAL A 36 -6.56 -32.60 -5.04
CA VAL A 36 -6.50 -33.69 -6.00
C VAL A 36 -6.20 -34.96 -5.23
N LYS A 37 -7.22 -35.82 -5.06
CA LYS A 37 -7.01 -37.16 -4.50
C LYS A 37 -6.05 -37.92 -5.39
N LEU A 38 -4.89 -38.25 -4.83
CA LEU A 38 -3.90 -39.10 -5.47
C LEU A 38 -4.55 -40.47 -5.79
N PRO A 39 -4.44 -40.99 -7.02
CA PRO A 39 -4.82 -42.36 -7.34
C PRO A 39 -4.19 -43.36 -6.37
N SER A 40 -4.95 -44.36 -5.94
CA SER A 40 -4.49 -45.42 -5.02
C SER A 40 -3.31 -46.22 -5.55
N ASP A 41 -3.13 -46.23 -6.87
CA ASP A 41 -2.17 -47.06 -7.59
C ASP A 41 -0.86 -46.31 -7.88
N ILE A 42 -0.65 -45.15 -7.26
CA ILE A 42 0.61 -44.41 -7.34
C ILE A 42 1.70 -45.19 -6.60
N VAL A 43 2.75 -45.54 -7.33
CA VAL A 43 3.98 -46.11 -6.77
C VAL A 43 5.00 -44.98 -6.64
N PHE A 44 5.46 -44.75 -5.42
CA PHE A 44 6.56 -43.83 -5.16
C PHE A 44 7.89 -44.55 -5.34
N ASP A 45 8.83 -43.90 -6.02
CA ASP A 45 10.18 -44.43 -6.26
C ASP A 45 11.06 -44.39 -5.00
N GLN A 46 10.72 -43.52 -4.04
CA GLN A 46 11.47 -43.29 -2.81
C GLN A 46 10.60 -43.60 -1.58
N SER A 47 11.24 -43.90 -0.45
CA SER A 47 10.52 -44.14 0.80
C SER A 47 9.87 -42.84 1.33
N PRO A 48 8.74 -42.92 2.06
CA PRO A 48 8.01 -41.74 2.52
C PRO A 48 8.83 -40.75 3.35
N ASP A 49 9.80 -41.26 4.12
CA ASP A 49 10.71 -40.44 4.94
C ASP A 49 11.66 -39.60 4.07
N VAL A 50 12.21 -40.17 3.00
CA VAL A 50 13.09 -39.44 2.06
C VAL A 50 12.29 -38.36 1.33
N LEU A 51 11.08 -38.69 0.90
CA LEU A 51 10.19 -37.75 0.22
C LEU A 51 9.82 -36.57 1.13
N LEU A 52 9.42 -36.84 2.37
CA LEU A 52 9.03 -35.79 3.32
C LEU A 52 10.24 -34.91 3.69
N ASN A 53 11.41 -35.49 3.90
CA ASN A 53 12.64 -34.73 4.18
C ASN A 53 13.05 -33.82 3.01
N ALA A 54 12.70 -34.16 1.77
CA ALA A 54 12.93 -33.30 0.61
C ALA A 54 11.84 -32.23 0.44
N LEU A 55 10.58 -32.54 0.75
CA LEU A 55 9.45 -31.61 0.60
C LEU A 55 9.38 -30.54 1.69
N LEU A 56 9.72 -30.87 2.94
CA LEU A 56 9.63 -29.94 4.06
C LEU A 56 10.48 -28.66 3.85
N PRO A 57 11.75 -28.73 3.40
CA PRO A 57 12.53 -27.54 3.09
C PRO A 57 11.90 -26.67 2.00
N LEU A 58 11.39 -27.29 0.93
CA LEU A 58 10.73 -26.55 -0.17
C LEU A 58 9.47 -25.83 0.32
N TYR A 59 8.68 -26.48 1.16
CA TYR A 59 7.49 -25.86 1.75
C TYR A 59 7.87 -24.65 2.63
N LEU A 60 8.87 -24.81 3.49
CA LEU A 60 9.33 -23.73 4.37
C LEU A 60 9.90 -22.55 3.58
N GLU A 61 10.69 -22.81 2.54
CA GLU A 61 11.25 -21.78 1.66
C GLU A 61 10.14 -20.98 0.98
N ASN A 62 9.13 -21.66 0.43
CA ASN A 62 7.98 -21.00 -0.18
C ASN A 62 7.16 -20.20 0.83
N GLN A 63 6.95 -20.72 2.04
CA GLN A 63 6.22 -20.00 3.09
C GLN A 63 6.95 -18.72 3.50
N LEU A 64 8.27 -18.80 3.67
CA LEU A 64 9.10 -17.65 4.00
C LEU A 64 9.07 -16.61 2.86
N LEU A 65 9.27 -17.05 1.62
CA LEU A 65 9.22 -16.17 0.45
C LEU A 65 7.87 -15.44 0.35
N ARG A 66 6.76 -16.16 0.54
CA ARG A 66 5.42 -15.57 0.54
C ARG A 66 5.27 -14.49 1.61
N SER A 67 5.69 -14.76 2.84
CA SER A 67 5.63 -13.78 3.94
C SER A 67 6.45 -12.51 3.65
N LEU A 68 7.61 -12.64 3.00
CA LEU A 68 8.45 -11.51 2.63
C LEU A 68 7.80 -10.67 1.52
N GLN A 69 7.17 -11.32 0.54
CA GLN A 69 6.46 -10.64 -0.55
C GLN A 69 5.24 -9.88 -0.02
N GLU A 70 4.46 -10.47 0.89
CA GLU A 70 3.32 -9.82 1.53
C GLU A 70 3.75 -8.64 2.41
N ALA A 71 4.85 -8.77 3.16
CA ALA A 71 5.42 -7.69 3.95
C ALA A 71 5.87 -6.52 3.06
N ALA A 72 6.56 -6.80 1.95
CA ALA A 72 6.97 -5.78 0.99
C ALA A 72 5.77 -5.08 0.33
N ALA A 73 4.75 -5.83 -0.07
CA ALA A 73 3.51 -5.26 -0.61
C ALA A 73 2.80 -4.35 0.41
N SER A 74 2.73 -4.78 1.68
CA SER A 74 2.14 -4.00 2.77
C SER A 74 2.91 -2.71 3.05
N GLU A 75 4.24 -2.75 2.99
CA GLU A 75 5.11 -1.58 3.13
C GLU A 75 4.84 -0.54 2.03
N LEU A 76 4.79 -1.00 0.77
CA LEU A 76 4.49 -0.14 -0.37
C LEU A 76 3.08 0.46 -0.29
N ALA A 77 2.08 -0.33 0.13
CA ALA A 77 0.71 0.14 0.32
C ALA A 77 0.60 1.21 1.42
N SER A 78 1.30 1.01 2.54
CA SER A 78 1.40 1.99 3.62
C SER A 78 2.07 3.28 3.14
N ARG A 79 3.18 3.16 2.39
CA ARG A 79 3.88 4.31 1.79
C ARG A 79 2.97 5.09 0.83
N MET A 80 2.21 4.41 -0.03
CA MET A 80 1.26 5.07 -0.94
C MET A 80 0.18 5.84 -0.16
N THR A 81 -0.37 5.26 0.90
CA THR A 81 -1.36 5.93 1.77
C THR A 81 -0.76 7.17 2.44
N ALA A 82 0.45 7.06 2.98
CA ALA A 82 1.15 8.19 3.60
C ALA A 82 1.41 9.32 2.58
N MET A 83 1.82 8.98 1.36
CA MET A 83 2.09 9.96 0.30
C MET A 83 0.83 10.64 -0.24
N ASN A 84 -0.29 9.91 -0.32
CA ASN A 84 -1.59 10.49 -0.66
C ASN A 84 -2.01 11.52 0.41
N ASN A 85 -1.91 11.18 1.69
CA ASN A 85 -2.21 12.10 2.78
C ASN A 85 -1.28 13.32 2.77
N ALA A 86 0.02 13.12 2.53
CA ALA A 86 0.98 14.21 2.42
C ALA A 86 0.64 15.15 1.25
N SER A 87 0.23 14.60 0.11
CA SER A 87 -0.18 15.38 -1.06
C SER A 87 -1.44 16.21 -0.79
N ASP A 88 -2.43 15.64 -0.11
CA ASP A 88 -3.66 16.36 0.25
C ASP A 88 -3.39 17.46 1.28
N ASN A 89 -2.52 17.20 2.26
CA ASN A 89 -2.04 18.21 3.21
C ASN A 89 -1.30 19.35 2.49
N ALA A 90 -0.44 19.03 1.52
CA ALA A 90 0.27 20.03 0.73
C ALA A 90 -0.69 20.90 -0.09
N LYS A 91 -1.74 20.33 -0.70
CA LYS A 91 -2.78 21.09 -1.41
C LYS A 91 -3.52 22.04 -0.47
N ALA A 92 -3.88 21.59 0.73
CA ALA A 92 -4.55 22.42 1.73
C ALA A 92 -3.66 23.59 2.19
N LEU A 93 -2.37 23.31 2.42
CA LEU A 93 -1.38 24.34 2.76
C LEU A 93 -1.19 25.35 1.62
N ALA A 94 -1.06 24.87 0.38
CA ALA A 94 -0.91 25.73 -0.79
C ALA A 94 -2.11 26.67 -0.95
N LYS A 95 -3.33 26.19 -0.74
CA LYS A 95 -4.55 27.02 -0.76
C LYS A 95 -4.49 28.11 0.31
N THR A 96 -4.06 27.76 1.52
CA THR A 96 -3.95 28.71 2.64
C THR A 96 -2.91 29.80 2.35
N LEU A 97 -1.70 29.39 1.95
CA LEU A 97 -0.62 30.32 1.59
C LEU A 97 -1.00 31.21 0.41
N THR A 98 -1.77 30.70 -0.55
CA THR A 98 -2.27 31.51 -1.67
C THR A 98 -3.21 32.62 -1.18
N LEU A 99 -4.10 32.33 -0.22
CA LEU A 99 -4.98 33.35 0.35
C LEU A 99 -4.18 34.40 1.11
N ASP A 100 -3.21 33.99 1.92
CA ASP A 100 -2.38 34.90 2.70
C ASP A 100 -1.47 35.75 1.80
N TYR A 101 -0.91 35.16 0.74
CA TYR A 101 -0.17 35.89 -0.28
C TYR A 101 -1.02 36.96 -0.96
N ASN A 102 -2.26 36.63 -1.34
CA ASN A 102 -3.16 37.62 -1.96
C ASN A 102 -3.52 38.76 -1.00
N LYS A 103 -3.77 38.46 0.29
CA LYS A 103 -4.02 39.48 1.31
C LYS A 103 -2.80 40.39 1.50
N ALA A 104 -1.61 39.81 1.66
CA ALA A 104 -0.37 40.55 1.82
C ALA A 104 -0.08 41.42 0.58
N ARG A 105 -0.31 40.88 -0.63
CA ARG A 105 -0.17 41.63 -1.88
C ARG A 105 -1.11 42.84 -1.92
N GLN A 106 -2.38 42.66 -1.56
CA GLN A 106 -3.35 43.76 -1.52
C GLN A 106 -2.95 44.82 -0.50
N ALA A 107 -2.54 44.41 0.71
CA ALA A 107 -2.07 45.32 1.75
C ALA A 107 -0.85 46.14 1.29
N ALA A 108 0.13 45.51 0.65
CA ALA A 108 1.30 46.19 0.09
C ALA A 108 0.91 47.21 -0.98
N ILE A 109 0.03 46.84 -1.93
CA ILE A 109 -0.47 47.78 -2.96
C ILE A 109 -1.18 48.97 -2.31
N THR A 110 -2.04 48.73 -1.31
CA THR A 110 -2.73 49.83 -0.62
C THR A 110 -1.76 50.73 0.12
N GLN A 111 -0.71 50.18 0.73
CA GLN A 111 0.32 50.95 1.40
C GLN A 111 1.10 51.83 0.41
N GLU A 112 1.54 51.26 -0.71
CA GLU A 112 2.22 52.02 -1.77
C GLU A 112 1.34 53.17 -2.28
N ILE A 113 0.05 52.93 -2.52
CA ILE A 113 -0.88 53.98 -2.97
C ILE A 113 -1.03 55.08 -1.90
N LEU A 114 -1.16 54.71 -0.62
CA LEU A 114 -1.26 55.67 0.48
C LEU A 114 0.00 56.52 0.63
N GLU A 115 1.18 55.91 0.45
CA GLU A 115 2.47 56.61 0.47
C GLU A 115 2.58 57.62 -0.69
N VAL A 116 2.16 57.23 -1.91
CA VAL A 116 2.14 58.13 -3.08
C VAL A 116 1.19 59.31 -2.88
N VAL A 117 -0.04 59.05 -2.40
CA VAL A 117 -1.05 60.09 -2.17
C VAL A 117 -0.64 61.01 -1.03
N GLY A 118 -0.14 60.45 0.08
CA GLY A 118 0.35 61.23 1.22
C GLY A 118 1.55 62.11 0.86
N GLY A 119 2.50 61.57 0.08
CA GLY A 119 3.63 62.33 -0.45
C GLY A 119 3.20 63.48 -1.37
N SER A 120 2.26 63.23 -2.28
CA SER A 120 1.73 64.26 -3.18
C SER A 120 0.98 65.37 -2.41
N ALA A 121 0.25 65.03 -1.35
CA ALA A 121 -0.48 66.00 -0.54
C ALA A 121 0.44 66.88 0.33
N ALA A 122 1.64 66.39 0.69
CA ALA A 122 2.62 67.16 1.45
C ALA A 122 3.40 68.20 0.62
N LEU A 123 3.32 68.12 -0.71
CA LEU A 123 3.96 69.03 -1.68
C LEU A 123 3.03 70.17 -2.15
N ALA A 124 1.74 70.14 -1.79
CA ALA A 124 0.72 71.14 -2.10
C ALA A 124 0.50 72.08 -0.91
#